data_AF-A0A522F5I9-F1
#
_entry.id   AF-A0A522F5I9-F1
#
_cell.length_a   1.000
_cell.length_b   1.000
_cell.length_c   1.000
_cell.angle_alpha   90.00
_cell.angle_beta   90.00
_cell.angle_gamma   90.00
#
_symmetry.space_group_name_H-M   'P 1'
#
loop_
_entity.id
_entity.type
_entity.pdbx_description
1 polymer ?
#
loop_
_entity_poly.entity_id
_entity_poly.type
_entity_poly.pdbx_seq_one_letter_code
_entity_poly.pdbx_strand_id
1 'polypeptide(L)'
;MLNEAISKMPEAFEAKVLLRGQEYFQEGQVLNIRLSDGLLKGRVKGSSSRIYDVHMDLKTWPSKAARCTCSYELNCKHAAACLFALRDRESLHLQSHPERLDRRLDTWLKNLRIQETATIKQSEPTHHLTYLIHLRLEGYEHKVSIELALAKILKRGGYGKKITFNSISESKKQHFIHDDDEIVAQLLYKCGVNGWFDSLTIRNSELLERIIHTER
;
A
#
# COMPACT_ATOMS: atom_id res chain seq x y z
N MET A 1 28.83 -0.42 -15.61
CA MET A 1 27.50 -0.94 -16.03
C MET A 1 26.47 -0.80 -14.92
N LEU A 2 26.64 -1.45 -13.75
CA LEU A 2 25.66 -1.33 -12.66
C LEU A 2 25.51 0.11 -12.13
N ASN A 3 26.60 0.81 -11.83
CA ASN A 3 26.53 2.18 -11.30
C ASN A 3 25.87 3.16 -12.29
N GLU A 4 26.08 2.94 -13.59
CA GLU A 4 25.40 3.68 -14.64
C GLU A 4 23.89 3.38 -14.64
N ALA A 5 23.50 2.11 -14.52
CA ALA A 5 22.09 1.74 -14.40
C ALA A 5 21.45 2.36 -13.14
N ILE A 6 22.14 2.32 -11.99
CA ILE A 6 21.66 2.94 -10.74
C ILE A 6 21.43 4.45 -10.94
N SER A 7 22.34 5.16 -11.60
CA SER A 7 22.20 6.60 -11.84
C SER A 7 20.99 6.97 -12.70
N LYS A 8 20.56 6.09 -13.61
CA LYS A 8 19.40 6.31 -14.50
C LYS A 8 18.08 5.87 -13.88
N MET A 9 18.08 5.27 -12.68
CA MET A 9 16.84 4.84 -12.00
C MET A 9 15.80 5.94 -11.85
N PRO A 10 16.14 7.18 -11.40
CA PRO A 10 15.17 8.26 -11.25
C PRO A 10 14.51 8.71 -12.56
N GLU A 11 15.17 8.49 -13.69
CA GLU A 11 14.67 8.85 -15.03
C GLU A 11 13.83 7.72 -15.65
N ALA A 12 14.17 6.47 -15.34
CA ALA A 12 13.58 5.29 -15.95
C ALA A 12 12.36 4.73 -15.20
N PHE A 13 12.19 5.10 -13.93
CA PHE A 13 11.08 4.66 -13.09
C PHE A 13 10.34 5.86 -12.50
N GLU A 14 9.02 5.74 -12.36
CA GLU A 14 8.24 6.70 -11.58
C GLU A 14 8.68 6.70 -10.11
N ALA A 15 8.65 7.87 -9.46
CA ALA A 15 9.08 8.04 -8.06
C ALA A 15 8.37 7.05 -7.11
N LYS A 16 7.06 6.89 -7.25
CA LYS A 16 6.26 5.95 -6.43
C LYS A 16 6.67 4.49 -6.66
N VAL A 17 7.04 4.13 -7.88
CA VAL A 17 7.51 2.77 -8.22
C VAL A 17 8.87 2.50 -7.59
N LEU A 18 9.76 3.48 -7.57
CA LEU A 18 11.07 3.37 -6.92
C LEU A 18 10.95 3.21 -5.41
N LEU A 19 10.08 3.99 -4.76
CA LEU A 19 9.82 3.86 -3.33
C LEU A 19 9.29 2.47 -2.98
N ARG A 20 8.28 2.00 -3.71
CA ARG A 20 7.75 0.63 -3.54
C ARG A 20 8.81 -0.45 -3.84
N GLY A 21 9.66 -0.25 -4.84
CA GLY A 21 10.76 -1.16 -5.14
C GLY A 21 11.78 -1.22 -4.00
N GLN A 22 12.08 -0.07 -3.39
CA GLN A 22 12.97 0.01 -2.24
C GLN A 22 12.37 -0.70 -1.01
N GLU A 23 11.07 -0.53 -0.75
CA GLU A 23 10.34 -1.26 0.30
C GLU A 23 10.46 -2.77 0.13
N TYR A 24 10.17 -3.27 -1.07
CA TYR A 24 10.24 -4.71 -1.37
C TYR A 24 11.65 -5.28 -1.17
N PHE A 25 12.67 -4.50 -1.52
CA PHE A 25 14.05 -4.86 -1.24
C PHE A 25 14.34 -4.90 0.28
N GLN A 26 13.95 -3.85 1.01
CA GLN A 26 14.17 -3.73 2.46
C GLN A 26 13.42 -4.81 3.27
N GLU A 27 12.24 -5.22 2.80
CA GLU A 27 11.44 -6.30 3.39
C GLU A 27 11.95 -7.72 3.03
N GLY A 28 13.02 -7.83 2.25
CA GLY A 28 13.58 -9.13 1.86
C GLY A 28 12.71 -9.91 0.87
N GLN A 29 11.85 -9.24 0.09
CA GLN A 29 10.97 -9.90 -0.88
C GLN A 29 11.72 -10.38 -2.14
N VAL A 30 12.96 -9.93 -2.34
CA VAL A 30 13.81 -10.41 -3.45
C VAL A 30 14.43 -11.74 -3.05
N LEU A 31 13.89 -12.83 -3.60
CA LEU A 31 14.26 -14.21 -3.24
C LEU A 31 15.57 -14.66 -3.89
N ASN A 32 15.79 -14.23 -5.14
CA ASN A 32 17.00 -14.57 -5.86
C ASN A 32 17.32 -13.50 -6.90
N ILE A 33 18.61 -13.25 -7.10
CA ILE A 33 19.09 -12.41 -8.18
C ILE A 33 20.36 -12.98 -8.80
N ARG A 34 20.42 -12.96 -10.13
CA ARG A 34 21.55 -13.40 -10.92
C ARG A 34 21.84 -12.35 -11.98
N LEU A 35 23.10 -12.02 -12.12
CA LEU A 35 23.62 -11.19 -13.20
C LEU A 35 24.61 -12.02 -14.01
N SER A 36 24.41 -12.12 -15.32
CA SER A 36 25.31 -12.82 -16.22
C SER A 36 25.34 -12.09 -17.56
N ASP A 37 26.54 -11.71 -18.02
CA ASP A 37 26.75 -10.97 -19.28
C ASP A 37 25.88 -9.71 -19.47
N GLY A 38 25.56 -9.02 -18.37
CA GLY A 38 24.69 -7.85 -18.36
C GLY A 38 23.19 -8.16 -18.30
N LEU A 39 22.80 -9.43 -18.41
CA LEU A 39 21.42 -9.88 -18.22
C LEU A 39 21.15 -10.15 -16.74
N LEU A 40 20.32 -9.31 -16.14
CA LEU A 40 19.76 -9.50 -14.81
C LEU A 40 18.53 -10.40 -14.90
N LYS A 41 18.52 -11.46 -14.09
CA LYS A 41 17.36 -12.30 -13.81
C LYS A 41 17.09 -12.28 -12.30
N GLY A 42 15.88 -11.93 -11.90
CA GLY A 42 15.48 -11.87 -10.51
C GLY A 42 14.16 -12.58 -10.25
N ARG A 43 13.99 -13.07 -9.02
CA ARG A 43 12.71 -13.61 -8.52
C ARG A 43 12.29 -12.80 -7.30
N VAL A 44 11.09 -12.22 -7.36
CA VAL A 44 10.58 -11.33 -6.31
C VAL A 44 9.22 -11.81 -5.86
N LYS A 45 9.01 -11.91 -4.55
CA LYS A 45 7.72 -12.24 -3.95
C LYS A 45 6.84 -10.99 -3.94
N GLY A 46 5.62 -11.13 -4.44
CA GLY A 46 4.57 -10.11 -4.41
C GLY A 46 3.80 -10.09 -3.09
N SER A 47 2.97 -9.06 -2.92
CA SER A 47 2.05 -8.95 -1.77
C SER A 47 1.07 -10.13 -1.65
N SER A 48 0.66 -10.73 -2.76
CA SER A 48 -0.19 -11.94 -2.78
C SER A 48 0.58 -13.24 -2.56
N SER A 49 1.84 -13.16 -2.10
CA SER A 49 2.79 -14.27 -2.02
C SER A 49 3.11 -14.99 -3.34
N ARG A 50 2.63 -14.45 -4.48
CA ARG A 50 3.01 -14.93 -5.82
C ARG A 50 4.43 -14.50 -6.15
N ILE A 51 5.21 -15.39 -6.77
CA ILE A 51 6.57 -15.08 -7.24
C ILE A 51 6.50 -14.53 -8.66
N TYR A 52 7.19 -13.42 -8.89
CA TYR A 52 7.35 -12.78 -10.18
C TYR A 52 8.79 -12.89 -10.66
N ASP A 53 8.95 -13.19 -11.95
CA ASP A 53 10.25 -13.31 -12.60
C ASP A 53 10.55 -12.01 -13.37
N VAL A 54 11.70 -11.43 -13.08
CA VAL A 54 12.19 -10.18 -13.64
C VAL A 54 13.34 -10.46 -14.58
N HIS A 55 13.29 -9.85 -15.76
CA HIS A 55 14.31 -9.93 -16.79
C HIS A 55 14.69 -8.53 -17.27
N MET A 56 15.97 -8.19 -17.20
CA MET A 56 16.45 -6.88 -17.61
C MET A 56 17.85 -7.01 -18.21
N ASP A 57 18.08 -6.34 -19.33
CA ASP A 57 19.39 -6.25 -19.94
C ASP A 57 20.02 -4.90 -19.62
N LEU A 58 21.01 -4.88 -18.72
CA LEU A 58 21.68 -3.67 -18.26
C LEU A 58 22.48 -2.96 -19.36
N LYS A 59 22.81 -3.64 -20.48
CA LYS A 59 23.53 -3.02 -21.60
C LYS A 59 22.62 -2.14 -22.45
N THR A 60 21.34 -2.49 -22.54
CA THR A 60 20.35 -1.79 -23.36
C THR A 60 19.33 -0.99 -22.54
N TRP A 61 19.35 -1.14 -21.22
CA TRP A 61 18.53 -0.36 -20.30
C TRP A 61 19.12 1.05 -20.08
N PRO A 62 18.31 2.13 -20.04
CA PRO A 62 16.84 2.16 -19.94
C PRO A 62 16.09 2.15 -21.27
N SER A 63 16.77 2.22 -22.42
CA SER A 63 16.12 2.23 -23.75
C SER A 63 15.23 1.00 -23.98
N LYS A 64 15.65 -0.16 -23.47
CA LYS A 64 14.82 -1.34 -23.34
C LYS A 64 14.38 -1.51 -21.88
N ALA A 65 13.10 -1.28 -21.62
CA ALA A 65 12.53 -1.41 -20.28
C ALA A 65 12.71 -2.83 -19.69
N ALA A 66 12.88 -2.90 -18.38
CA ALA A 66 12.92 -4.15 -17.65
C ALA A 66 11.55 -4.85 -17.72
N ARG A 67 11.53 -6.16 -17.97
CA ARG A 67 10.31 -6.96 -18.06
C ARG A 67 10.06 -7.74 -16.78
N CYS A 68 8.79 -7.89 -16.43
CA CYS A 68 8.35 -8.64 -15.25
C CYS A 68 7.06 -9.39 -15.56
N THR A 69 6.86 -10.57 -14.96
CA THR A 69 5.62 -11.36 -15.11
C THR A 69 4.43 -10.82 -14.30
N CYS A 70 4.53 -9.61 -13.74
CA CYS A 70 3.44 -8.94 -13.05
C CYS A 70 2.54 -8.15 -14.01
N SER A 71 1.36 -7.72 -13.54
CA SER A 71 0.38 -6.99 -14.34
C SER A 71 0.87 -5.66 -14.92
N TYR A 72 1.93 -5.07 -14.36
CA TYR A 72 2.52 -3.83 -14.87
C TYR A 72 3.51 -4.06 -16.01
N GLU A 73 4.00 -5.29 -16.16
CA GLU A 73 4.90 -5.81 -17.21
C GLU A 73 6.27 -5.13 -17.39
N LEU A 74 6.34 -3.80 -17.38
CA LEU A 74 7.53 -2.99 -17.69
C LEU A 74 7.91 -2.09 -16.51
N ASN A 75 9.21 -1.96 -16.22
CA ASN A 75 9.78 -1.08 -15.19
C ASN A 75 8.93 -1.03 -13.89
N CYS A 76 8.48 -2.19 -13.43
CA CYS A 76 7.63 -2.28 -12.25
C CYS A 76 8.46 -2.22 -10.95
N LYS A 77 7.75 -2.15 -9.81
CA LYS A 77 8.38 -2.19 -8.48
C LYS A 77 9.29 -3.40 -8.25
N HIS A 78 8.96 -4.57 -8.82
CA HIS A 78 9.80 -5.76 -8.72
C HIS A 78 11.12 -5.60 -9.47
N ALA A 79 11.11 -4.91 -10.62
CA ALA A 79 12.33 -4.62 -11.37
C ALA A 79 13.22 -3.62 -10.63
N ALA A 80 12.63 -2.59 -10.03
CA ALA A 80 13.35 -1.67 -9.14
C ALA A 80 13.95 -2.39 -7.92
N ALA A 81 13.19 -3.28 -7.26
CA ALA A 81 13.67 -4.09 -6.14
C ALA A 81 14.87 -4.95 -6.52
N CYS A 82 14.87 -5.55 -7.71
CA CYS A 82 16.01 -6.30 -8.22
C CYS A 82 17.26 -5.41 -8.41
N LEU A 83 17.12 -4.19 -8.92
CA LEU A 83 18.27 -3.27 -9.04
C LEU A 83 18.87 -2.92 -7.67
N PHE A 84 18.02 -2.66 -6.67
CA PHE A 84 18.48 -2.42 -5.30
C PHE A 84 19.20 -3.64 -4.70
N ALA A 85 18.66 -4.85 -4.91
CA ALA A 85 19.28 -6.09 -4.45
C ALA A 85 20.62 -6.36 -5.14
N LEU A 86 20.73 -6.06 -6.43
CA LEU A 86 21.99 -6.22 -7.17
C LEU A 86 23.04 -5.24 -6.66
N ARG A 87 22.67 -3.97 -6.42
CA ARG A 87 23.53 -2.95 -5.82
C ARG A 87 24.09 -3.41 -4.47
N ASP A 88 23.22 -3.89 -3.59
CA ASP A 88 23.60 -4.32 -2.24
C ASP A 88 24.56 -5.52 -2.29
N ARG A 89 24.26 -6.51 -3.13
CA ARG A 89 25.11 -7.68 -3.35
C ARG A 89 26.52 -7.30 -3.82
N GLU A 90 26.64 -6.37 -4.78
CA GLU A 90 27.94 -5.91 -5.28
C GLU A 90 28.70 -5.10 -4.21
N SER A 91 28.01 -4.26 -3.44
CA SER A 91 28.62 -3.52 -2.33
C SER A 91 29.21 -4.44 -1.26
N LEU A 92 28.51 -5.54 -0.93
CA LEU A 92 28.99 -6.55 0.01
C LEU A 92 30.21 -7.31 -0.54
N HIS A 93 30.22 -7.63 -1.83
CA HIS A 93 31.30 -8.39 -2.46
C HIS A 93 32.60 -7.57 -2.59
N LEU A 94 32.50 -6.27 -2.85
CA LEU A 94 33.65 -5.42 -3.13
C LEU A 94 34.25 -4.75 -1.88
N GLN A 95 33.67 -4.93 -0.69
CA GLN A 95 34.00 -4.16 0.54
C GLN A 95 34.15 -2.66 0.28
N SER A 96 33.44 -2.16 -0.74
CA SER A 96 33.65 -0.84 -1.30
C SER A 96 32.75 0.16 -0.59
N HIS A 97 33.32 1.33 -0.29
CA HIS A 97 32.54 2.44 0.25
C HIS A 97 31.43 2.84 -0.73
N PRO A 98 30.23 3.25 -0.25
CA PRO A 98 29.14 3.66 -1.12
C PRO A 98 29.61 4.82 -2.00
N GLU A 99 29.56 4.62 -3.32
CA GLU A 99 30.02 5.59 -4.30
C GLU A 99 29.20 6.88 -4.21
N ARG A 100 29.72 7.98 -4.76
CA ARG A 100 29.01 9.28 -4.76
C ARG A 100 27.61 9.19 -5.39
N LEU A 101 27.41 8.31 -6.36
CA LEU A 101 26.13 8.09 -7.04
C LEU A 101 25.10 7.41 -6.14
N ASP A 102 25.51 6.41 -5.36
CA ASP A 102 24.64 5.74 -4.39
C ASP A 102 24.11 6.73 -3.36
N ARG A 103 25.00 7.58 -2.83
CA ARG A 103 24.61 8.61 -1.84
C ARG A 103 23.59 9.60 -2.40
N ARG A 104 23.68 9.95 -3.69
CA ARG A 104 22.72 10.83 -4.35
C ARG A 104 21.36 10.18 -4.50
N LEU A 105 21.32 8.92 -4.95
CA LEU A 105 20.07 8.17 -5.06
C LEU A 105 19.42 7.99 -3.68
N ASP A 106 20.18 7.63 -2.66
CA ASP A 106 19.65 7.43 -1.31
C ASP A 106 19.12 8.74 -0.72
N THR A 107 19.81 9.86 -0.94
CA THR A 107 19.34 11.19 -0.51
C THR A 107 18.05 11.58 -1.24
N TRP A 108 17.97 11.31 -2.54
CA TRP A 108 16.78 11.55 -3.34
C TRP A 108 15.59 10.71 -2.86
N LEU A 109 15.79 9.41 -2.59
CA LEU A 109 14.76 8.53 -2.03
C LEU A 109 14.29 8.99 -0.64
N LYS A 110 15.20 9.47 0.22
CA LYS A 110 14.85 10.05 1.53
C LYS A 110 13.96 11.27 1.38
N ASN A 111 14.30 12.20 0.49
CA ASN A 111 13.50 13.40 0.23
C ASN A 111 12.12 13.05 -0.30
N LEU A 112 12.01 12.06 -1.19
CA LEU A 112 10.72 11.57 -1.68
C LEU A 112 9.85 10.99 -0.56
N ARG A 113 10.41 10.22 0.37
CA ARG A 113 9.66 9.72 1.54
C ARG A 113 9.18 10.86 2.44
N ILE A 114 9.99 11.89 2.64
CA ILE A 114 9.60 13.09 3.38
C ILE A 114 8.45 13.81 2.65
N GLN A 115 8.49 13.90 1.33
CA GLN A 115 7.39 14.46 0.53
C GLN A 115 6.11 13.61 0.58
N GLU A 116 6.20 12.27 0.51
CA GLU A 116 5.03 11.38 0.68
C GLU A 116 4.41 11.53 2.08
N THR A 117 5.21 11.55 3.13
CA THR A 117 4.69 11.75 4.50
C THR A 117 4.13 13.16 4.72
N ALA A 118 4.69 14.19 4.08
CA ALA A 118 4.16 15.56 4.13
C ALA A 118 2.84 15.69 3.35
N THR A 119 2.71 15.04 2.19
CA THR A 119 1.47 15.03 1.40
C THR A 119 0.36 14.23 2.07
N ILE A 120 0.67 13.10 2.74
CA ILE A 120 -0.29 12.38 3.60
C ILE A 120 -0.78 13.27 4.76
N LYS A 121 0.12 14.07 5.36
CA LYS A 121 -0.25 15.03 6.41
C LYS A 121 -1.01 16.27 5.91
N GLN A 122 -0.94 16.60 4.62
CA GLN A 122 -1.58 17.78 4.04
C GLN A 122 -2.96 17.52 3.41
N SER A 123 -3.35 16.26 3.23
CA SER A 123 -4.73 15.93 2.90
C SER A 123 -5.57 16.02 4.17
N GLU A 124 -6.11 17.20 4.50
CA GLU A 124 -7.19 17.27 5.48
C GLU A 124 -8.26 16.23 5.10
N PRO A 125 -8.63 15.31 6.01
CA PRO A 125 -9.58 14.26 5.69
C PRO A 125 -10.88 14.93 5.25
N THR A 126 -11.23 14.80 3.97
CA THR A 126 -12.48 15.39 3.46
C THR A 126 -13.69 14.58 3.93
N HIS A 127 -13.47 13.32 4.31
CA HIS A 127 -14.49 12.38 4.75
C HIS A 127 -13.99 11.55 5.92
N HIS A 128 -14.90 11.24 6.86
CA HIS A 128 -14.69 10.28 7.94
C HIS A 128 -15.63 9.08 7.78
N LEU A 129 -15.23 7.93 8.30
CA LEU A 129 -16.14 6.82 8.55
C LEU A 129 -17.19 7.22 9.60
N THR A 130 -18.44 6.83 9.36
CA THR A 130 -19.60 7.09 10.20
C THR A 130 -20.47 5.85 10.24
N TYR A 131 -21.04 5.54 11.40
CA TYR A 131 -21.86 4.35 11.60
C TYR A 131 -23.35 4.72 11.59
N LEU A 132 -24.10 4.25 10.59
CA LEU A 132 -25.54 4.42 10.56
C LEU A 132 -26.20 3.25 11.29
N ILE A 133 -26.77 3.55 12.46
CA ILE A 133 -27.38 2.54 13.34
C ILE A 133 -28.89 2.53 13.10
N HIS A 134 -29.40 1.38 12.67
CA HIS A 134 -30.82 1.13 12.48
C HIS A 134 -31.31 0.09 13.48
N LEU A 135 -32.29 0.47 14.31
CA LEU A 135 -32.96 -0.43 15.24
C LEU A 135 -34.14 -1.08 14.53
N ARG A 136 -34.15 -2.41 14.43
CA ARG A 136 -35.30 -3.17 13.96
C ARG A 136 -36.01 -3.78 15.16
N LEU A 137 -37.18 -3.24 15.47
CA LEU A 137 -38.03 -3.62 16.59
C LEU A 137 -39.27 -4.40 16.09
N GLU A 138 -39.07 -5.39 15.22
CA GLU A 138 -40.17 -6.18 14.64
C GLU A 138 -40.09 -7.65 15.08
N GLY A 139 -41.22 -8.19 15.54
CA GLY A 139 -41.35 -9.61 15.95
C GLY A 139 -40.80 -9.93 17.34
N TYR A 140 -40.33 -11.17 17.52
CA TYR A 140 -39.82 -11.71 18.81
C TYR A 140 -38.32 -11.45 19.06
N GLU A 141 -37.59 -10.82 18.14
CA GLU A 141 -36.17 -10.53 18.30
C GLU A 141 -35.84 -9.09 17.87
N HIS A 142 -35.38 -8.27 18.82
CA HIS A 142 -34.81 -6.96 18.52
C HIS A 142 -33.41 -7.13 17.89
N LYS A 143 -33.15 -6.43 16.78
CA LYS A 143 -31.87 -6.50 16.07
C LYS A 143 -31.35 -5.11 15.76
N VAL A 144 -30.03 -4.95 15.83
CA VAL A 144 -29.34 -3.73 15.44
C VAL A 144 -28.63 -3.96 14.11
N SER A 145 -28.93 -3.14 13.12
CA SER A 145 -28.31 -3.16 11.81
C SER A 145 -27.41 -1.94 11.65
N ILE A 146 -26.16 -2.14 11.26
CA ILE A 146 -25.17 -1.10 11.05
C ILE A 146 -24.86 -1.00 9.56
N GLU A 147 -24.95 0.21 9.02
CA GLU A 147 -24.43 0.53 7.69
C GLU A 147 -23.19 1.43 7.81
N LEU A 148 -22.18 1.14 6.99
CA LEU A 148 -20.97 1.95 6.96
C LEU A 148 -21.13 3.07 5.93
N ALA A 149 -20.86 4.30 6.33
CA ALA A 149 -20.94 5.47 5.45
C ALA A 149 -19.70 6.35 5.56
N LEU A 150 -19.32 6.98 4.46
CA LEU A 150 -18.36 8.07 4.44
C LEU A 150 -19.11 9.39 4.49
N ALA A 151 -18.91 10.17 5.56
CA ALA A 151 -19.51 11.48 5.72
C ALA A 151 -18.50 12.59 5.44
N LYS A 152 -18.89 13.55 4.60
CA LYS A 152 -18.06 14.74 4.33
C LYS A 152 -17.92 15.60 5.57
N ILE A 153 -16.70 16.03 5.92
CA ILE A 153 -16.48 16.96 7.04
C ILE A 153 -16.82 18.38 6.60
N LEU A 154 -17.61 19.09 7.41
CA LEU A 154 -17.90 20.51 7.22
C LEU A 154 -16.91 21.36 8.02
N LYS A 155 -16.64 22.59 7.56
CA LYS A 155 -15.68 23.53 8.18
C LYS A 155 -15.94 23.90 9.65
N ARG A 156 -17.10 23.51 10.21
CA ARG A 156 -17.48 23.72 11.62
C ARG A 156 -17.46 22.42 12.46
N GLY A 157 -16.84 21.35 11.96
CA GLY A 157 -16.72 20.07 12.66
C GLY A 157 -17.94 19.14 12.53
N GLY A 158 -19.01 19.56 11.84
CA GLY A 158 -20.19 18.73 11.57
C GLY A 158 -20.03 17.80 10.36
N TYR A 159 -20.93 16.82 10.25
CA TYR A 159 -20.99 15.89 9.12
C TYR A 159 -22.01 16.33 8.06
N GLY A 160 -21.57 16.38 6.81
CA GLY A 160 -22.38 16.68 5.63
C GLY A 160 -22.96 15.42 4.98
N LYS A 161 -22.95 15.40 3.63
CA LYS A 161 -23.48 14.26 2.85
C LYS A 161 -22.80 12.95 3.26
N LYS A 162 -23.62 11.93 3.53
CA LYS A 162 -23.19 10.57 3.86
C LYS A 162 -23.37 9.67 2.64
N ILE A 163 -22.36 8.89 2.30
CA ILE A 163 -22.39 7.93 1.18
C ILE A 163 -22.16 6.54 1.78
N THR A 164 -23.17 5.69 1.75
CA THR A 164 -23.06 4.30 2.20
C THR A 164 -22.23 3.50 1.22
N PHE A 165 -21.53 2.49 1.74
CA PHE A 165 -20.76 1.57 0.93
C PHE A 165 -20.88 0.15 1.46
N ASN A 166 -20.72 -0.79 0.54
CA ASN A 166 -20.94 -2.22 0.75
C ASN A 166 -19.67 -3.06 0.63
N SER A 167 -18.51 -2.40 0.50
CA SER A 167 -17.21 -3.06 0.32
C SER A 167 -16.09 -2.21 0.87
N ILE A 168 -15.06 -2.85 1.44
CA ILE A 168 -13.88 -2.18 1.99
C ILE A 168 -12.73 -2.29 1.00
N SER A 169 -12.47 -1.19 0.27
CA SER A 169 -11.28 -1.05 -0.56
C SER A 169 -10.17 -0.32 0.21
N GLU A 170 -8.91 -0.48 -0.21
CA GLU A 170 -7.76 0.26 0.35
C GLU A 170 -7.98 1.79 0.28
N SER A 171 -8.68 2.28 -0.75
CA SER A 171 -9.07 3.68 -0.87
C SER A 171 -10.10 4.15 0.15
N LYS A 172 -10.88 3.25 0.77
CA LYS A 172 -11.85 3.62 1.81
C LYS A 172 -11.21 3.60 3.21
N LYS A 173 -10.27 2.69 3.43
CA LYS A 173 -9.50 2.59 4.69
C LYS A 173 -8.71 3.86 5.02
N GLN A 174 -8.32 4.66 4.01
CA GLN A 174 -7.66 5.95 4.26
C GLN A 174 -8.53 6.96 5.04
N HIS A 175 -9.85 6.73 5.13
CA HIS A 175 -10.80 7.58 5.87
C HIS A 175 -11.13 7.04 7.27
N PHE A 176 -10.49 5.94 7.66
CA PHE A 176 -10.68 5.31 8.97
C PHE A 176 -9.74 6.01 9.95
N ILE A 177 -10.23 6.26 11.17
CA ILE A 177 -9.48 6.99 12.20
C ILE A 177 -9.57 6.21 13.50
N HIS A 178 -8.49 6.24 14.27
CA HIS A 178 -8.40 5.56 15.56
C HIS A 178 -8.71 4.07 15.39
N ASP A 179 -9.68 3.56 16.14
CA ASP A 179 -10.00 2.14 16.24
C ASP A 179 -10.97 1.65 15.15
N ASP A 180 -11.30 2.48 14.15
CA ASP A 180 -12.23 2.15 13.07
C ASP A 180 -11.85 0.86 12.32
N ASP A 181 -10.55 0.66 12.05
CA ASP A 181 -10.06 -0.56 11.38
C ASP A 181 -10.38 -1.81 12.20
N GLU A 182 -10.21 -1.75 13.53
CA GLU A 182 -10.46 -2.88 14.41
C GLU A 182 -11.96 -3.14 14.57
N ILE A 183 -12.77 -2.09 14.79
CA ILE A 183 -14.22 -2.18 14.92
C ILE A 183 -14.82 -2.79 13.65
N VAL A 184 -14.42 -2.29 12.47
CA VAL A 184 -14.93 -2.78 11.19
C VAL A 184 -14.49 -4.22 10.91
N ALA A 185 -13.24 -4.59 11.23
CA ALA A 185 -12.79 -5.98 11.12
C ALA A 185 -13.62 -6.93 12.00
N GLN A 186 -13.91 -6.53 13.24
CA GLN A 186 -14.75 -7.31 14.14
C GLN A 186 -16.20 -7.41 13.65
N LEU A 187 -16.77 -6.33 13.11
CA LEU A 187 -18.11 -6.33 12.52
C LEU A 187 -18.23 -7.32 11.36
N LEU A 188 -17.28 -7.29 10.42
CA LEU A 188 -17.26 -8.22 9.29
C LEU A 188 -17.12 -9.67 9.74
N TYR A 189 -16.20 -9.93 10.68
CA TYR A 189 -15.97 -11.25 11.23
C TYR A 189 -17.22 -11.81 11.91
N LYS A 190 -17.89 -11.02 12.76
CA LYS A 190 -19.11 -11.47 13.47
C LYS A 190 -20.30 -11.66 12.53
N CYS A 191 -20.39 -10.90 11.44
CA CYS A 191 -21.45 -11.06 10.44
C CYS A 191 -21.13 -12.17 9.42
N GLY A 192 -19.94 -12.77 9.45
CA GLY A 192 -19.52 -13.80 8.49
C GLY A 192 -19.37 -13.28 7.07
N VAL A 193 -19.10 -11.98 6.89
CA VAL A 193 -19.04 -11.35 5.56
C VAL A 193 -17.61 -11.29 5.05
N ASN A 194 -17.37 -11.87 3.87
CA ASN A 194 -16.10 -11.78 3.14
C ASN A 194 -16.26 -10.88 1.91
N GLY A 195 -16.18 -9.56 2.11
CA GLY A 195 -16.05 -8.58 1.04
C GLY A 195 -17.28 -7.68 0.83
N TRP A 196 -18.44 -8.26 0.48
CA TRP A 196 -19.66 -7.50 0.18
C TRP A 196 -20.72 -7.62 1.28
N PHE A 197 -21.24 -6.49 1.77
CA PHE A 197 -22.33 -6.41 2.76
C PHE A 197 -23.29 -5.29 2.39
N ASP A 198 -24.59 -5.51 2.55
CA ASP A 198 -25.58 -4.42 2.46
C ASP A 198 -25.77 -3.76 3.82
N SER A 199 -25.87 -4.56 4.89
CA SER A 199 -25.83 -4.10 6.27
C SER A 199 -25.27 -5.18 7.20
N LEU A 200 -24.74 -4.75 8.35
CA LEU A 200 -24.08 -5.60 9.34
C LEU A 200 -24.98 -5.71 10.56
N THR A 201 -25.61 -6.88 10.72
CA THR A 201 -26.53 -7.10 11.84
C THR A 201 -25.77 -7.63 13.05
N ILE A 202 -25.80 -6.88 14.14
CA ILE A 202 -25.18 -7.27 15.40
C ILE A 202 -26.23 -7.57 16.48
N ARG A 203 -25.89 -8.52 17.34
CA ARG A 203 -26.58 -8.81 18.61
C ARG A 203 -25.71 -8.50 19.83
N ASN A 204 -24.45 -8.11 19.62
CA ASN A 204 -23.47 -7.87 20.68
C ASN A 204 -23.57 -6.43 21.21
N SER A 205 -23.72 -6.27 22.53
CA SER A 205 -23.72 -4.96 23.19
C SER A 205 -22.36 -4.29 23.18
N GLU A 206 -21.26 -5.04 23.32
CA GLU A 206 -19.91 -4.48 23.43
C GLU A 206 -19.44 -3.77 22.14
N LEU A 207 -19.72 -4.37 20.97
CA LEU A 207 -19.38 -3.71 19.69
C LEU A 207 -20.21 -2.46 19.46
N LEU A 208 -21.48 -2.48 19.87
CA LEU A 208 -22.34 -1.31 19.79
C LEU A 208 -21.83 -0.19 20.70
N GLU A 209 -21.38 -0.53 21.91
CA GLU A 209 -20.80 0.42 22.87
C GLU A 209 -19.51 1.04 22.33
N ARG A 210 -18.62 0.23 21.72
CA ARG A 210 -17.43 0.73 21.02
C ARG A 210 -17.78 1.70 19.88
N ILE A 211 -18.79 1.39 19.09
CA ILE A 211 -19.27 2.27 18.01
C ILE A 211 -19.80 3.58 18.57
N ILE A 212 -20.62 3.54 19.62
CA ILE A 212 -21.18 4.74 20.26
C ILE A 212 -20.06 5.62 20.82
N HIS A 213 -19.01 5.02 21.42
CA HIS A 213 -17.83 5.74 21.90
C HIS A 213 -17.03 6.45 20.80
N THR A 214 -17.25 6.10 19.54
CA THR A 214 -16.61 6.84 18.43
C THR A 214 -17.25 8.20 18.17
N GLU A 215 -18.42 8.49 18.76
CA GLU A 215 -19.22 9.73 18.58
C GLU A 215 -19.52 10.08 17.11
N ARG A 216 -19.58 9.07 16.23
CA ARG A 216 -19.66 9.22 14.76
C ARG A 216 -20.82 8.47 14.12
#